data_AF-A0A431IVP1-F1
#
_entry.id   AF-A0A431IVP1-F1
#
_cell.length_a   1.000
_cell.length_b   1.000
_cell.length_c   1.000
_cell.angle_alpha   90.00
_cell.angle_beta   90.00
_cell.angle_gamma   90.00
#
_symmetry.space_group_name_H-M   'P 1'
#
loop_
_entity.id
_entity.type
_entity.pdbx_description
1 polymer ?
#
loop_
_entity_poly.entity_id
_entity_poly.type
_entity_poly.pdbx_seq_one_letter_code
_entity_poly.pdbx_strand_id
1 'polypeptide(L)'
;MSTFRFQALRKATDRKPVHVEELDRKSAIFGSNVFGDKAMRQFLTPEAYKAVKAAAEGVKIDRKIADYIALGMKEWALSKGVTHYTHWFQPLTGTTAEKHDAFFETFPDGSDPVEKFGGSQLVQQEPDASSFPNGGIR
;
A
#
# COMPACT_ATOMS: atom_id res chain seq x y z
N MET A 1 -45.57 -6.53 -10.41
CA MET A 1 -44.12 -6.57 -10.16
C MET A 1 -43.42 -5.40 -10.85
N SER A 2 -43.31 -4.25 -10.17
CA SER A 2 -42.58 -3.06 -10.67
C SER A 2 -42.10 -2.12 -9.55
N THR A 3 -42.35 -2.46 -8.28
CA THR A 3 -42.19 -1.58 -7.13
C THR A 3 -40.72 -1.22 -6.83
N PHE A 4 -39.79 -2.16 -6.98
CA PHE A 4 -38.36 -1.92 -6.75
C PHE A 4 -37.75 -0.90 -7.72
N ARG A 5 -38.13 -0.94 -9.01
CA ARG A 5 -37.65 0.03 -10.01
C ARG A 5 -38.10 1.45 -9.65
N PHE A 6 -39.38 1.63 -9.31
CA PHE A 6 -39.91 2.93 -8.95
C PHE A 6 -39.35 3.45 -7.62
N GLN A 7 -39.06 2.57 -6.65
CA GLN A 7 -38.37 2.93 -5.41
C GLN A 7 -36.92 3.36 -5.66
N ALA A 8 -36.18 2.66 -6.52
CA ALA A 8 -34.81 3.02 -6.88
C ALA A 8 -34.75 4.38 -7.59
N LEU A 9 -35.69 4.66 -8.50
CA LEU A 9 -35.80 5.96 -9.17
C LEU A 9 -36.04 7.09 -8.17
N ARG A 10 -37.01 6.95 -7.27
CA ARG A 10 -37.25 7.94 -6.20
C ARG A 10 -36.01 8.18 -5.35
N LYS A 11 -35.36 7.11 -4.88
CA LYS A 11 -34.15 7.19 -4.06
C LYS A 11 -32.97 7.85 -4.79
N ALA A 12 -32.87 7.65 -6.11
CA ALA A 12 -31.85 8.30 -6.93
C ALA A 12 -32.12 9.80 -7.10
N THR A 13 -33.39 10.19 -7.28
CA THR A 13 -33.80 11.60 -7.38
C THR A 13 -33.60 12.37 -6.07
N ASP A 14 -33.76 11.71 -4.92
CA ASP A 14 -33.61 12.34 -3.60
C ASP A 14 -32.15 12.44 -3.11
N ARG A 15 -31.16 11.97 -3.88
CA ARG A 15 -29.75 12.02 -3.50
C ARG A 15 -29.22 13.45 -3.57
N LYS A 16 -28.82 13.99 -2.42
CA LYS A 16 -28.07 15.24 -2.35
C LYS A 16 -26.60 14.99 -2.75
N PRO A 17 -25.99 15.89 -3.54
CA PRO A 17 -24.55 15.82 -3.80
C PRO A 17 -23.76 15.81 -2.49
N VAL A 18 -22.75 14.95 -2.41
CA VAL A 18 -21.81 14.95 -1.28
C VAL A 18 -21.00 16.23 -1.34
N HIS A 19 -21.04 17.00 -0.25
CA HIS A 19 -20.15 18.15 -0.13
C HIS A 19 -18.71 17.66 -0.02
N VAL A 20 -17.85 18.17 -0.89
CA VAL A 20 -16.41 17.89 -0.84
C VAL A 20 -15.74 19.17 -0.37
N GLU A 21 -15.09 19.10 0.78
CA GLU A 21 -14.30 20.22 1.27
C GLU A 21 -13.15 20.52 0.29
N GLU A 22 -12.98 21.80 -0.03
CA GLU A 22 -11.87 22.21 -0.87
C GLU A 22 -10.58 22.12 -0.06
N LEU A 23 -9.78 21.11 -0.39
CA LEU A 23 -8.44 20.94 0.18
C LEU A 23 -7.53 22.11 -0.21
N ASP A 24 -6.36 22.20 0.44
CA ASP A 24 -5.31 23.17 0.14
C ASP A 24 -4.92 23.19 -1.36
N ARG A 25 -4.12 24.18 -1.76
CA ARG A 25 -3.60 24.38 -3.11
C ARG A 25 -3.18 23.05 -3.72
N LYS A 26 -3.59 22.80 -4.97
CA LYS A 26 -3.34 21.51 -5.65
C LYS A 26 -1.87 21.11 -5.65
N SER A 27 -0.95 22.08 -5.74
CA SER A 27 0.49 21.88 -5.64
C SER A 27 0.98 21.38 -4.27
N ALA A 28 0.26 21.68 -3.20
CA ALA A 28 0.58 21.23 -1.84
C ALA A 28 0.10 19.78 -1.59
N ILE A 29 -1.06 19.40 -2.13
CA ILE A 29 -1.67 18.09 -1.90
C ILE A 29 -1.28 17.02 -2.94
N PHE A 30 -0.86 17.42 -4.14
CA PHE A 30 -0.51 16.50 -5.22
C PHE A 30 0.67 15.61 -4.80
N GLY A 31 0.50 14.29 -4.92
CA GLY A 31 1.52 13.31 -4.53
C GLY A 31 1.81 13.25 -3.03
N SER A 32 1.05 13.96 -2.19
CA SER A 32 1.30 14.02 -0.74
C SER A 32 1.26 12.65 -0.07
N ASN A 33 0.47 11.71 -0.59
CA ASN A 33 0.35 10.32 -0.11
C ASN A 33 1.09 9.30 -0.98
N VAL A 34 2.14 9.73 -1.67
CA VAL A 34 3.01 8.86 -2.46
C VAL A 34 4.43 8.92 -1.88
N PHE A 35 5.07 7.76 -1.68
CA PHE A 35 6.47 7.68 -1.29
C PHE A 35 7.39 7.99 -2.49
N GLY A 36 7.29 9.20 -3.02
CA GLY A 36 8.03 9.67 -4.19
C GLY A 36 9.41 10.23 -3.85
N ASP A 37 10.08 10.83 -4.83
CA ASP A 37 11.48 11.31 -4.73
C ASP A 37 11.76 12.17 -3.49
N LYS A 38 10.88 13.14 -3.20
CA LYS A 38 11.00 14.02 -2.03
C LYS A 38 10.96 13.23 -0.72
N ALA A 39 10.01 12.30 -0.59
CA ALA A 39 9.87 11.49 0.62
C ALA A 39 11.06 10.52 0.75
N MET A 40 11.47 9.87 -0.34
CA MET A 40 12.62 8.98 -0.34
C MET A 40 13.90 9.71 0.11
N ARG A 41 14.14 10.95 -0.34
CA ARG A 41 15.30 11.74 0.12
C ARG A 41 15.27 12.10 1.62
N GLN A 42 14.08 12.17 2.21
CA GLN A 42 13.89 12.50 3.63
C GLN A 42 14.00 11.28 4.54
N PHE A 43 13.48 10.13 4.08
CA PHE A 43 13.32 8.93 4.91
C PHE A 43 14.30 7.80 4.59
N LEU A 44 15.03 7.85 3.46
CA LEU A 44 16.05 6.86 3.12
C LEU A 44 17.45 7.40 3.36
N THR A 45 18.38 6.49 3.64
CA THR A 45 19.82 6.81 3.58
C THR A 45 20.24 7.12 2.13
N PRO A 46 21.34 7.87 1.92
CA PRO A 46 21.85 8.16 0.58
C PRO A 46 22.08 6.90 -0.27
N GLU A 47 22.53 5.81 0.35
CA GLU A 47 22.79 4.53 -0.29
C GLU A 47 21.49 3.84 -0.71
N ALA A 48 20.50 3.79 0.19
CA ALA A 48 19.18 3.20 -0.10
C ALA A 48 18.44 3.99 -1.20
N TYR A 49 18.49 5.32 -1.15
CA TYR A 49 17.93 6.17 -2.20
C TYR A 49 18.57 5.87 -3.56
N LYS A 50 19.92 5.84 -3.63
CA LYS A 50 20.64 5.51 -4.88
C LYS A 50 20.27 4.12 -5.40
N ALA A 51 20.12 3.13 -4.52
CA ALA A 51 19.73 1.79 -4.91
C ALA A 51 18.32 1.75 -5.52
N VAL A 52 17.34 2.47 -4.96
CA VAL A 52 16.00 2.58 -5.56
C VAL A 52 16.07 3.22 -6.95
N LYS A 53 16.88 4.27 -7.12
CA LYS A 53 17.08 4.91 -8.45
C LYS A 53 17.71 3.95 -9.45
N ALA A 54 18.74 3.20 -9.06
CA ALA A 54 19.36 2.20 -9.93
C ALA A 54 18.41 1.03 -10.24
N ALA A 55 17.54 0.65 -9.31
CA ALA A 55 16.56 -0.39 -9.53
C ALA A 55 15.51 -0.02 -10.57
N ALA A 56 15.16 1.27 -10.67
CA ALA A 56 14.32 1.78 -11.76
C ALA A 56 14.98 1.58 -13.15
N GLU A 57 16.30 1.43 -13.20
CA GLU A 57 17.09 1.15 -14.42
C GLU A 57 17.39 -0.35 -14.60
N GLY A 58 16.83 -1.22 -13.73
CA GLY A 58 16.95 -2.68 -13.82
C GLY A 58 18.02 -3.31 -12.92
N VAL A 59 18.70 -2.54 -12.06
CA VAL A 59 19.67 -3.08 -11.10
C VAL A 59 18.97 -3.75 -9.92
N LYS A 60 19.41 -4.94 -9.53
CA LYS A 60 18.83 -5.64 -8.38
C LYS A 60 19.18 -4.94 -7.07
N ILE A 61 18.21 -4.88 -6.15
CA ILE A 61 18.39 -4.38 -4.79
C ILE A 61 18.92 -5.52 -3.92
N ASP A 62 20.03 -5.30 -3.22
CA ASP A 62 20.55 -6.25 -2.24
C ASP A 62 19.62 -6.34 -1.03
N ARG A 63 19.53 -7.52 -0.42
CA ARG A 63 18.64 -7.79 0.72
C ARG A 63 18.85 -6.82 1.90
N LYS A 64 20.10 -6.48 2.22
CA LYS A 64 20.40 -5.54 3.32
C LYS A 64 19.89 -4.14 2.99
N ILE A 65 20.01 -3.72 1.73
CA ILE A 65 19.49 -2.42 1.29
C ILE A 65 17.96 -2.43 1.30
N ALA A 66 17.33 -3.55 0.94
CA ALA A 66 15.88 -3.70 1.00
C ALA A 66 15.35 -3.52 2.43
N ASP A 67 16.05 -4.00 3.46
CA ASP A 67 15.66 -3.78 4.86
C ASP A 67 15.68 -2.30 5.23
N TYR A 68 16.70 -1.54 4.79
CA TYR A 68 16.74 -0.09 5.03
C TYR A 68 15.65 0.66 4.25
N ILE A 69 15.32 0.23 3.03
CA ILE A 69 14.21 0.80 2.26
C ILE A 69 12.89 0.55 2.97
N ALA A 70 12.63 -0.68 3.42
CA ALA A 70 11.41 -1.05 4.13
C ALA A 70 11.26 -0.23 5.42
N LEU A 71 12.34 -0.07 6.19
CA LEU A 71 12.32 0.77 7.38
C LEU A 71 11.92 2.22 7.05
N GLY A 72 12.55 2.84 6.06
CA GLY A 72 12.21 4.22 5.67
C GLY A 72 10.78 4.37 5.13
N MET A 73 10.30 3.38 4.36
CA MET A 73 8.91 3.34 3.90
C MET A 73 7.92 3.23 5.07
N LYS A 74 8.22 2.40 6.06
CA LYS A 74 7.41 2.22 7.26
C LYS A 74 7.33 3.51 8.07
N GLU A 75 8.46 4.14 8.37
CA GLU A 75 8.47 5.39 9.13
C GLU A 75 7.70 6.51 8.42
N TRP A 76 7.82 6.60 7.09
CA TRP A 76 7.01 7.52 6.30
C TRP A 76 5.50 7.21 6.39
N ALA A 77 5.13 5.93 6.27
CA ALA A 77 3.74 5.50 6.35
C ALA A 77 3.14 5.77 7.75
N LEU A 78 3.89 5.45 8.81
CA LEU A 78 3.52 5.73 10.21
C LEU A 78 3.36 7.24 10.47
N SER A 79 4.22 8.09 9.88
CA SER A 79 4.05 9.56 9.97
C SER A 79 2.74 10.08 9.37
N LYS A 80 2.07 9.25 8.56
CA LYS A 80 0.77 9.51 7.95
C LYS A 80 -0.39 8.78 8.64
N GLY A 81 -0.13 8.07 9.74
CA GLY A 81 -1.13 7.31 10.47
C GLY A 81 -1.53 6.00 9.79
N VAL A 82 -0.74 5.50 8.84
CA VAL A 82 -0.98 4.20 8.20
C VAL A 82 -0.62 3.08 9.17
N THR A 83 -1.51 2.09 9.31
CA THR A 83 -1.33 0.96 10.25
C THR A 83 -1.13 -0.39 9.54
N HIS A 84 -1.37 -0.45 8.24
CA HIS A 84 -1.33 -1.67 7.44
C HIS A 84 -0.58 -1.43 6.13
N TYR A 85 -0.06 -2.51 5.55
CA TYR A 85 0.45 -2.54 4.20
C TYR A 85 -0.28 -3.62 3.38
N THR A 86 -0.16 -3.51 2.06
CA THR A 86 -0.68 -4.50 1.11
C THR A 86 0.23 -4.56 -0.09
N HIS A 87 0.41 -5.75 -0.66
CA HIS A 87 0.98 -5.90 -1.99
C HIS A 87 -0.14 -5.63 -3.00
N TRP A 88 -0.19 -4.40 -3.49
CA TRP A 88 -1.20 -4.03 -4.48
C TRP A 88 -0.79 -4.52 -5.88
N PHE A 89 -1.62 -5.38 -6.48
CA PHE A 89 -1.43 -5.86 -7.85
C PHE A 89 -2.78 -6.14 -8.52
N GLN A 90 -2.78 -6.20 -9.86
CA GLN A 90 -3.96 -6.55 -10.64
C GLN A 90 -3.82 -7.99 -11.18
N PRO A 91 -4.53 -8.99 -10.62
CA PRO A 91 -4.53 -10.34 -11.17
C PRO A 91 -5.23 -10.40 -12.54
N LEU A 92 -4.92 -11.45 -13.31
CA LEU A 92 -5.52 -11.72 -14.63
C LEU A 92 -7.02 -12.06 -14.57
N THR A 93 -7.62 -12.11 -13.38
CA THR A 93 -9.06 -12.34 -13.18
C THR A 93 -9.91 -11.10 -13.44
N GLY A 94 -9.31 -9.94 -13.69
CA GLY A 94 -10.02 -8.69 -14.02
C GLY A 94 -10.58 -7.93 -12.82
N THR A 95 -10.39 -8.44 -11.60
CA THR A 95 -10.73 -7.75 -10.34
C THR A 95 -9.47 -7.49 -9.52
N THR A 96 -9.46 -6.50 -8.63
CA THR A 96 -8.35 -6.30 -7.69
C THR A 96 -8.37 -7.35 -6.59
N ALA A 97 -7.19 -7.85 -6.21
CA ALA A 97 -7.01 -8.67 -5.02
C ALA A 97 -6.02 -7.96 -4.11
N GLU A 98 -6.40 -7.76 -2.85
CA GLU A 98 -5.55 -7.13 -1.84
C GLU A 98 -5.69 -7.89 -0.52
N LYS A 99 -4.60 -7.94 0.23
CA LYS A 99 -4.56 -8.47 1.59
C LYS A 99 -3.90 -7.42 2.47
N HIS A 100 -4.60 -7.02 3.53
CA HIS A 100 -4.09 -6.01 4.45
C HIS A 100 -3.41 -6.71 5.62
N ASP A 101 -2.10 -6.53 5.72
CA ASP A 101 -1.28 -7.00 6.82
C ASP A 101 -0.90 -5.82 7.71
N ALA A 102 -1.07 -5.96 9.02
CA ALA A 102 -0.71 -4.91 9.97
C ALA A 102 0.81 -4.81 10.10
N PHE A 103 1.32 -3.61 10.40
CA PHE A 103 2.71 -3.46 10.83
C PHE A 103 2.96 -4.06 12.22
N PHE A 104 1.89 -4.25 13.00
CA PHE A 104 1.95 -4.78 14.35
C PHE A 104 2.47 -6.22 14.39
N GLU A 105 3.54 -6.43 15.15
CA GLU A 105 4.04 -7.74 15.56
C GLU A 105 4.35 -7.73 17.07
N THR A 106 4.30 -8.90 17.70
CA THR A 106 4.82 -9.11 19.07
C THR A 106 6.16 -9.83 19.00
N PHE A 107 7.05 -9.56 19.95
CA PHE A 107 8.25 -10.38 20.07
C PHE A 107 7.92 -11.85 20.37
N PRO A 108 8.80 -12.80 19.99
CA PRO A 108 8.55 -14.23 20.18
C PRO A 108 8.37 -14.66 21.65
N ASP A 109 8.89 -13.87 22.58
CA ASP A 109 8.74 -14.05 24.02
C ASP A 109 7.42 -13.47 24.58
N GLY A 110 6.57 -12.91 23.71
CA GLY A 110 5.30 -12.27 24.08
C GLY A 110 5.47 -10.89 24.72
N SER A 111 6.65 -10.28 24.62
CA SER A 111 6.93 -8.94 25.14
C SER A 111 6.38 -7.82 24.23
N ASP A 112 6.89 -6.60 24.40
CA ASP A 112 6.33 -5.33 23.94
C ASP A 112 5.91 -5.33 22.45
N PRO A 113 4.78 -4.68 22.13
CA PRO A 113 4.30 -4.57 20.76
C PRO A 113 5.24 -3.68 19.94
N VAL A 114 5.50 -4.09 18.69
CA VAL A 114 6.37 -3.35 17.77
C VAL A 114 5.75 -3.23 16.39
N GLU A 115 6.01 -2.09 15.74
CA GLU A 115 5.66 -1.87 14.34
C GLU A 115 6.83 -2.26 13.44
N LYS A 116 6.64 -3.29 12.62
CA LYS A 116 7.69 -3.89 11.79
C LYS A 116 7.27 -3.98 10.34
N PHE A 117 8.22 -3.67 9.48
CA PHE A 117 8.12 -3.88 8.04
C PHE A 117 9.53 -4.15 7.52
N GLY A 118 9.79 -5.40 7.15
CA GLY A 118 11.12 -5.87 6.74
C GLY A 118 11.28 -5.88 5.22
N GLY A 119 12.53 -5.89 4.75
CA GLY A 119 12.86 -5.96 3.33
C GLY A 119 12.35 -7.22 2.65
N SER A 120 12.11 -8.30 3.40
CA SER A 120 11.44 -9.51 2.88
C SER A 120 10.03 -9.25 2.36
N GLN A 121 9.34 -8.23 2.86
CA GLN A 121 8.04 -7.79 2.36
C GLN A 121 8.16 -6.93 1.10
N LEU A 122 9.35 -6.49 0.69
CA LEU A 122 9.56 -5.80 -0.58
C LEU A 122 9.94 -6.75 -1.71
N VAL A 123 10.37 -7.96 -1.37
CA VAL A 123 10.77 -8.95 -2.36
C VAL A 123 9.53 -9.48 -3.06
N GLN A 124 9.57 -9.48 -4.39
CA GLN A 124 8.59 -10.16 -5.22
C GLN A 124 8.62 -11.67 -4.91
N GLN A 125 7.75 -12.10 -3.99
CA GLN A 125 7.41 -13.51 -3.85
C GLN A 125 6.63 -13.93 -5.09
N GLU A 126 6.70 -15.21 -5.47
CA GLU A 126 5.69 -15.75 -6.37
C GLU A 126 4.31 -15.41 -5.80
N PRO A 127 3.31 -15.08 -6.64
CA PRO A 127 1.99 -14.75 -6.12
C PRO A 127 1.49 -15.95 -5.31
N ASP A 128 1.43 -15.79 -3.99
CA ASP A 128 0.86 -16.73 -3.03
C ASP A 128 -0.67 -16.73 -3.18
N ALA A 129 -1.11 -17.11 -4.37
CA ALA A 129 -2.47 -17.54 -4.61
C ALA A 129 -2.65 -19.01 -4.16
N SER A 130 -1.67 -19.59 -3.46
CA SER A 130 -1.72 -20.98 -2.98
C SER A 130 -2.62 -21.14 -1.74
N SER A 131 -2.88 -20.04 -1.03
CA SER A 131 -3.78 -20.00 0.13
C SER A 131 -5.27 -19.87 -0.25
N PHE A 132 -5.60 -19.68 -1.54
CA PHE A 132 -6.99 -19.73 -2.02
C PHE A 132 -7.31 -21.13 -2.54
N PRO A 133 -8.57 -21.63 -2.43
CA PRO A 133 -8.90 -23.05 -2.64
C PRO A 133 -8.73 -23.60 -4.07
N ASN A 134 -8.04 -22.91 -4.98
CA ASN A 134 -7.76 -23.42 -6.32
C ASN A 134 -6.28 -23.21 -6.65
N GLY A 135 -5.42 -23.97 -5.95
CA GLY A 135 -4.05 -24.19 -6.39
C GLY A 135 -4.05 -24.98 -7.71
N GLY A 136 -3.33 -24.48 -8.70
CA GLY A 136 -2.75 -25.35 -9.72
C GLY A 136 -3.20 -25.18 -11.17
N ILE A 137 -3.91 -24.11 -11.55
CA ILE A 137 -4.06 -23.81 -12.99
C ILE A 137 -3.79 -22.33 -13.22
N ARG A 138 -2.57 -22.05 -13.68
CA ARG A 138 -2.25 -20.89 -14.51
C ARG A 138 -2.16 -21.36 -15.94
#